data_AF-A0A3M9ZBD9-F1
#
_entry.id   AF-A0A3M9ZBD9-F1
#
_cell.length_a   1.000
_cell.length_b   1.000
_cell.length_c   1.000
_cell.angle_alpha   90.00
_cell.angle_beta   90.00
_cell.angle_gamma   90.00
#
_symmetry.space_group_name_H-M   'P 1'
#
loop_
_entity.id
_entity.type
_entity.pdbx_description
1 polymer ?
#
loop_
_entity_poly.entity_id
_entity_poly.type
_entity_poly.pdbx_seq_one_letter_code
_entity_poly.pdbx_strand_id
1 'polypeptide(L)'
;FHDGEVLNDVLEAIDEPIEQVSTDGAYDHRHCYDEIASKGAKAVIPPRKDAVIWQHGNRKEKPHPRDENLRQIRKHGRKRWKRDSGYHRRSIAETTMFRLKTIFGGSLSARKFDNQAVELFIKCAALNRMIQIAKPDSYEVKA
;
A
#
# COMPACT_ATOMS: atom_id res chain seq x y z
N PHE A 1 2.04 17.73 5.07
CA PHE A 1 2.60 16.56 4.38
C PHE A 1 1.49 15.89 3.62
N HIS A 2 1.62 15.80 2.29
CA HIS A 2 0.78 14.92 1.51
C HIS A 2 1.32 13.50 1.67
N ASP A 3 0.46 12.50 1.84
CA ASP A 3 0.85 11.09 2.00
C ASP A 3 1.89 10.60 0.96
N GLY A 4 1.87 11.15 -0.26
CA GLY A 4 2.84 10.78 -1.30
C GLY A 4 4.25 11.37 -1.12
N GLU A 5 4.48 12.32 -0.22
CA GLU A 5 5.80 12.95 -0.01
C GLU A 5 6.76 12.05 0.77
N VAL A 6 6.23 11.14 1.60
CA VAL A 6 7.01 10.21 2.42
C VAL A 6 7.19 8.84 1.75
N LEU A 7 6.63 8.65 0.55
CA LEU A 7 6.64 7.35 -0.12
C LEU A 7 8.07 6.92 -0.44
N ASN A 8 8.89 7.82 -0.98
CA ASN A 8 10.29 7.51 -1.28
C ASN A 8 11.05 7.06 -0.03
N ASP A 9 10.96 7.79 1.08
CA ASP A 9 11.64 7.44 2.34
C ASP A 9 11.24 6.04 2.84
N VAL A 10 9.95 5.69 2.72
CA VAL A 10 9.45 4.35 3.07
C VAL A 10 10.00 3.28 2.13
N LEU A 11 10.09 3.56 0.83
CA LEU A 11 10.65 2.63 -0.16
C LEU A 11 12.17 2.49 -0.05
N GLU A 12 12.87 3.52 0.41
CA GLU A 12 14.31 3.49 0.70
C GLU A 12 14.67 2.69 1.94
N ALA A 13 13.78 2.65 2.93
CA ALA A 13 13.97 1.84 4.13
C ALA A 13 13.83 0.32 3.90
N ILE A 14 13.47 -0.13 2.70
CA ILE A 14 13.31 -1.55 2.34
C ILE A 14 14.46 -1.94 1.42
N ASP A 15 15.33 -2.83 1.91
CA ASP A 15 16.49 -3.32 1.17
C ASP A 15 16.12 -4.46 0.20
N GLU A 16 15.06 -5.22 0.52
CA GLU A 16 14.63 -6.35 -0.29
C GLU A 16 13.89 -5.93 -1.58
N PRO A 17 13.95 -6.76 -2.64
CA PRO A 17 13.19 -6.50 -3.87
C PRO A 17 11.69 -6.39 -3.61
N ILE A 18 11.09 -5.29 -4.06
CA ILE A 18 9.65 -5.03 -3.92
C ILE A 18 8.94 -5.45 -5.21
N GLU A 19 8.09 -6.47 -5.14
CA GLU A 19 7.31 -6.92 -6.29
C GLU A 19 6.18 -5.92 -6.65
N GLN A 20 5.48 -5.42 -5.64
CA GLN A 20 4.27 -4.62 -5.81
C GLN A 20 4.09 -3.63 -4.67
N VAL A 21 3.72 -2.39 -5.01
CA VAL A 21 3.32 -1.34 -4.06
C VAL A 21 1.82 -1.09 -4.24
N SER A 22 1.04 -1.31 -3.18
CA SER A 22 -0.41 -1.13 -3.18
C SER A 22 -0.83 -0.04 -2.21
N THR A 23 -1.21 1.11 -2.73
CA THR A 23 -1.56 2.30 -1.95
C THR A 23 -2.98 2.77 -2.27
N ASP A 24 -3.45 3.79 -1.56
CA ASP A 24 -4.76 4.37 -1.81
C ASP A 24 -4.75 5.43 -2.92
N GLY A 25 -5.94 5.94 -3.25
CA GLY A 25 -6.07 6.95 -4.30
C GLY A 25 -5.43 8.30 -3.96
N ALA A 26 -4.98 8.53 -2.72
CA ALA A 26 -4.21 9.71 -2.35
C ALA A 26 -2.79 9.66 -2.92
N TYR A 27 -2.28 8.47 -3.25
CA TYR A 27 -0.98 8.28 -3.91
C TYR A 27 -1.09 8.33 -5.45
N ASP A 28 -2.24 8.71 -6.01
CA ASP A 28 -2.46 8.80 -7.46
C ASP A 28 -1.81 10.06 -8.08
N HIS A 29 -0.51 10.24 -7.85
CA HIS A 29 0.32 11.35 -8.33
C HIS A 29 1.51 10.81 -9.13
N ARG A 30 1.98 11.58 -10.12
CA ARG A 30 3.06 11.14 -11.03
C ARG A 30 4.32 10.72 -10.28
N HIS A 31 4.77 11.54 -9.34
CA HIS A 31 5.97 11.26 -8.56
C HIS A 31 5.88 9.92 -7.81
N CYS A 32 4.71 9.56 -7.26
CA CYS A 32 4.53 8.26 -6.63
C CYS A 32 4.74 7.09 -7.61
N TYR A 33 4.28 7.21 -8.86
CA TYR A 33 4.53 6.16 -9.85
C TYR A 33 6.00 6.10 -10.25
N ASP A 34 6.66 7.25 -10.37
CA ASP A 34 8.09 7.35 -10.71
C ASP A 34 8.96 6.73 -9.61
N GLU A 35 8.66 7.01 -8.34
CA GLU A 35 9.33 6.43 -7.17
C GLU A 35 9.13 4.91 -7.07
N ILE A 36 7.92 4.41 -7.33
CA ILE A 36 7.67 2.96 -7.34
C ILE A 36 8.39 2.29 -8.52
N ALA A 37 8.43 2.95 -9.68
CA ALA A 37 9.11 2.45 -10.86
C ALA A 37 10.63 2.44 -10.69
N SER A 38 11.21 3.40 -9.95
CA SER A 38 12.65 3.43 -9.67
C SER A 38 13.11 2.22 -8.83
N LYS A 39 12.22 1.69 -7.99
CA LYS A 39 12.41 0.44 -7.24
C LYS A 39 12.13 -0.83 -8.06
N GLY A 40 11.74 -0.69 -9.33
CA GLY A 40 11.38 -1.82 -10.20
C GLY A 40 10.06 -2.50 -9.79
N ALA A 41 9.26 -1.88 -8.93
CA ALA A 41 8.05 -2.45 -8.37
C ALA A 41 6.82 -2.14 -9.22
N LYS A 42 5.79 -3.00 -9.14
CA LYS A 42 4.50 -2.75 -9.79
C LYS A 42 3.64 -1.80 -8.95
N ALA A 43 3.27 -0.65 -9.52
CA ALA A 43 2.34 0.30 -8.90
C ALA A 43 0.88 -0.17 -9.05
N VAL A 44 0.23 -0.52 -7.93
CA VAL A 44 -1.19 -0.87 -7.87
C VAL A 44 -1.93 0.18 -7.05
N ILE A 45 -2.15 1.32 -7.71
CA ILE A 45 -2.81 2.49 -7.14
C ILE A 45 -4.16 2.65 -7.86
N PRO A 46 -5.27 2.74 -7.11
CA PRO A 46 -6.58 2.90 -7.72
C PRO A 46 -6.73 4.36 -8.20
N PRO A 47 -6.98 4.59 -9.50
CA PRO A 47 -7.17 5.95 -10.00
C PRO A 47 -8.29 6.68 -9.28
N ARG A 48 -8.11 7.99 -9.10
CA ARG A 48 -9.15 8.90 -8.56
C ARG A 48 -10.41 8.87 -9.43
N LYS A 49 -11.55 9.28 -8.84
CA LYS A 49 -12.87 9.21 -9.52
C LYS A 49 -12.87 9.95 -10.86
N ASP A 50 -12.24 11.12 -10.91
CA ASP A 50 -12.21 12.00 -12.08
C ASP A 50 -10.87 11.89 -12.84
N ALA A 51 -10.21 10.74 -12.73
CA ALA A 51 -8.92 10.50 -13.36
C ALA A 51 -9.02 10.44 -14.89
N VAL A 52 -8.24 11.30 -15.55
CA VAL A 52 -8.05 11.36 -17.01
C VAL A 52 -6.71 10.73 -17.38
N ILE A 53 -6.62 10.17 -18.59
CA ILE A 53 -5.40 9.60 -19.16
C ILE A 53 -4.28 10.65 -19.15
N TRP A 54 -3.14 10.32 -18.56
CA TRP A 54 -1.97 11.20 -18.53
C TRP A 54 -1.16 11.16 -19.82
N GLN A 55 -1.15 10.02 -20.49
CA GLN A 55 -0.36 9.76 -21.68
C GLN A 55 -1.23 9.10 -22.74
N HIS A 56 -1.59 9.88 -23.75
CA HIS A 56 -2.38 9.39 -24.88
C HIS A 56 -1.60 8.35 -25.69
N GLY A 57 -2.29 7.28 -26.11
CA GLY A 57 -1.70 6.15 -26.82
C GLY A 57 -1.14 6.44 -28.22
N ASN A 58 -1.29 7.67 -28.71
CA ASN A 58 -0.67 8.13 -29.97
C ASN A 58 0.79 8.55 -29.79
N ARG A 59 1.33 8.50 -28.58
CA ARG A 59 2.76 8.69 -28.29
C ARG A 59 3.49 7.37 -28.48
N LYS A 60 4.72 7.40 -29.02
CA LYS A 60 5.59 6.22 -29.20
C LYS A 60 6.11 5.61 -27.88
N GLU A 61 5.82 6.27 -26.77
CA GLU A 61 6.26 5.88 -25.43
C GLU A 61 5.41 4.74 -24.86
N LYS A 62 5.96 3.98 -23.91
CA LYS A 62 5.21 2.94 -23.21
C LYS A 62 4.03 3.57 -22.46
N PRO A 63 2.84 2.94 -22.45
CA PRO A 63 1.70 3.44 -21.70
C PRO A 63 1.99 3.57 -20.20
N HIS A 64 1.58 4.68 -19.60
CA HIS A 64 1.73 4.90 -18.18
C HIS A 64 0.92 3.86 -17.34
N PRO A 65 1.47 3.27 -16.26
CA PRO A 65 0.78 2.26 -15.44
C PRO A 65 -0.60 2.69 -14.92
N ARG A 66 -0.72 3.96 -14.52
CA ARG A 66 -2.01 4.58 -14.16
C ARG A 66 -3.05 4.49 -15.27
N ASP A 67 -2.65 4.76 -16.51
CA ASP A 67 -3.56 4.78 -17.66
C ASP A 67 -3.98 3.37 -18.04
N GLU A 68 -3.11 2.39 -17.84
CA GLU A 68 -3.48 0.97 -17.93
C GLU A 68 -4.53 0.61 -16.87
N ASN A 69 -4.33 1.00 -15.61
CA ASN A 69 -5.34 0.81 -14.56
C ASN A 69 -6.68 1.45 -14.94
N LEU A 70 -6.66 2.68 -15.47
CA LEU A 70 -7.87 3.35 -15.98
C LEU A 70 -8.55 2.57 -17.09
N ARG A 71 -7.81 2.09 -18.11
CA ARG A 71 -8.36 1.30 -19.21
C ARG A 71 -8.98 -0.01 -18.72
N GLN A 72 -8.30 -0.71 -17.82
CA GLN A 72 -8.80 -1.96 -17.23
C GLN A 72 -10.08 -1.72 -16.41
N ILE A 73 -10.11 -0.67 -15.60
CA ILE A 73 -11.30 -0.30 -14.81
C ILE A 73 -12.47 0.07 -15.72
N ARG A 74 -12.23 0.82 -16.80
CA ARG A 74 -13.28 1.18 -17.77
C ARG A 74 -13.83 -0.03 -18.52
N LYS A 75 -12.97 -0.99 -18.87
CA LYS A 75 -13.36 -2.19 -19.64
C LYS A 75 -14.03 -3.28 -18.80
N HIS A 76 -13.58 -3.46 -17.56
CA HIS A 76 -13.92 -4.62 -16.74
C HIS A 76 -14.58 -4.27 -15.40
N GLY A 77 -14.63 -2.99 -15.06
CA GLY A 77 -15.14 -2.50 -13.79
C GLY A 77 -14.10 -2.55 -12.67
N ARG A 78 -14.28 -1.66 -11.68
CA ARG A 78 -13.35 -1.50 -10.55
C ARG A 78 -13.24 -2.74 -9.67
N LYS A 79 -14.34 -3.48 -9.49
CA LYS A 79 -14.36 -4.72 -8.67
C LYS A 79 -13.48 -5.80 -9.27
N ARG A 80 -13.58 -6.02 -10.59
CA ARG A 80 -12.74 -6.99 -11.32
C ARG A 80 -11.27 -6.57 -11.29
N TRP A 81 -10.99 -5.30 -11.58
CA TRP A 81 -9.63 -4.77 -11.50
C TRP A 81 -8.99 -5.00 -10.11
N LYS A 82 -9.70 -4.71 -9.01
CA LYS A 82 -9.15 -4.93 -7.64
C LYS A 82 -8.74 -6.38 -7.38
N ARG A 83 -9.51 -7.33 -7.89
CA ARG A 83 -9.20 -8.75 -7.77
C ARG A 83 -8.01 -9.12 -8.64
N ASP A 84 -8.05 -8.75 -9.91
CA ASP A 84 -7.04 -9.15 -10.90
C ASP A 84 -5.69 -8.44 -10.67
N SER A 85 -5.68 -7.25 -10.04
CA SER A 85 -4.46 -6.51 -9.67
C SER A 85 -3.87 -6.89 -8.31
N GLY A 86 -4.53 -7.76 -7.53
CA GLY A 86 -4.10 -8.10 -6.18
C GLY A 86 -4.27 -6.97 -5.15
N TYR A 87 -5.02 -5.90 -5.48
CA TYR A 87 -5.22 -4.73 -4.63
C TYR A 87 -5.78 -5.07 -3.23
N HIS A 88 -6.49 -6.19 -3.10
CA HIS A 88 -7.01 -6.66 -1.81
C HIS A 88 -5.93 -6.90 -0.75
N ARG A 89 -4.65 -7.07 -1.12
CA ARG A 89 -3.55 -7.18 -0.13
C ARG A 89 -3.45 -5.96 0.78
N ARG A 90 -3.91 -4.79 0.34
CA ARG A 90 -3.93 -3.56 1.16
C ARG A 90 -4.74 -3.72 2.46
N SER A 91 -5.83 -4.50 2.46
CA SER A 91 -6.64 -4.67 3.67
C SER A 91 -5.87 -5.39 4.80
N ILE A 92 -4.82 -6.14 4.46
CA ILE A 92 -3.94 -6.79 5.43
C ILE A 92 -3.16 -5.73 6.22
N ALA A 93 -2.62 -4.71 5.55
CA ALA A 93 -1.92 -3.61 6.20
C ALA A 93 -2.87 -2.81 7.11
N GLU A 94 -4.07 -2.48 6.62
CA GLU A 94 -5.11 -1.80 7.41
C GLU A 94 -5.50 -2.59 8.66
N THR A 95 -5.71 -3.89 8.51
CA THR A 95 -6.02 -4.79 9.63
C THR A 95 -4.87 -4.87 10.63
N THR A 96 -3.62 -4.87 10.14
CA THR A 96 -2.43 -4.88 11.00
C THR A 96 -2.32 -3.60 11.82
N MET A 97 -2.54 -2.44 11.19
CA MET A 97 -2.56 -1.15 11.88
C MET A 97 -3.73 -1.03 12.86
N PHE A 98 -4.89 -1.56 12.51
CA PHE A 98 -6.03 -1.66 13.43
C PHE A 98 -5.64 -2.48 14.67
N ARG A 99 -5.08 -3.68 14.51
CA ARG A 99 -4.62 -4.52 15.62
C ARG A 99 -3.57 -3.84 16.49
N LEU A 100 -2.59 -3.17 15.87
CA LEU A 100 -1.58 -2.40 16.60
C LEU A 100 -2.24 -1.35 17.52
N LYS A 101 -3.20 -0.58 16.98
CA LYS A 101 -3.91 0.45 17.74
C LYS A 101 -4.81 -0.15 18.83
N THR A 102 -5.50 -1.25 18.54
CA THR A 102 -6.40 -1.89 19.50
C THR A 102 -5.64 -2.56 20.65
N ILE A 103 -4.54 -3.26 20.36
CA ILE A 103 -3.77 -4.01 21.38
C ILE A 103 -2.92 -3.07 22.24
N PHE A 104 -2.29 -2.06 21.63
CA PHE A 104 -1.36 -1.16 22.34
C PHE A 104 -1.94 0.23 22.65
N GLY A 105 -3.27 0.38 22.55
CA GLY A 105 -3.99 1.58 23.02
C GLY A 105 -3.84 2.83 22.15
N GLY A 106 -3.35 2.70 20.91
CA GLY A 106 -3.31 3.77 19.89
C GLY A 106 -2.52 5.03 20.26
N SER A 107 -1.84 5.05 21.41
CA SER A 107 -1.08 6.17 21.95
C SER A 107 0.33 5.72 22.34
N LEU A 108 1.23 6.69 22.48
CA LEU A 108 2.63 6.48 22.90
C LEU A 108 2.82 7.13 24.27
N SER A 109 3.51 6.43 25.17
CA SER A 109 3.76 6.89 26.54
C SER A 109 5.03 7.75 26.65
N ALA A 110 6.00 7.54 25.75
CA ALA A 110 7.21 8.33 25.70
C ALA A 110 6.93 9.80 25.36
N ARG A 111 7.67 10.72 26.00
CA ARG A 111 7.54 12.17 25.79
C ARG A 111 8.54 12.75 24.79
N LYS A 112 9.65 12.05 24.55
CA LYS A 112 10.69 12.43 23.57
C LYS A 112 10.45 11.66 22.27
N PHE A 113 10.62 12.32 21.13
CA PHE A 113 10.36 11.74 19.81
C PHE A 113 11.19 10.46 19.55
N ASP A 114 12.48 10.48 19.85
CA ASP A 114 13.33 9.30 19.66
C ASP A 114 12.83 8.10 20.49
N ASN A 115 12.40 8.35 21.72
CA ASN A 115 11.83 7.33 22.59
C ASN A 115 10.45 6.87 22.09
N GLN A 116 9.66 7.75 21.48
CA GLN A 116 8.38 7.41 20.84
C GLN A 116 8.59 6.50 19.63
N ALA A 117 9.59 6.77 18.80
CA ALA A 117 9.96 5.92 17.68
C ALA A 117 10.37 4.52 18.17
N VAL A 118 11.26 4.44 19.16
CA VAL A 118 11.67 3.16 19.77
C VAL A 118 10.47 2.41 20.38
N GLU A 119 9.60 3.10 21.11
CA GLU A 119 8.37 2.51 21.66
C GLU A 119 7.49 1.91 20.56
N LEU A 120 7.31 2.62 19.44
CA LEU A 120 6.54 2.15 18.30
C LEU A 120 7.18 0.92 17.65
N PHE A 121 8.50 0.93 17.44
CA PHE A 121 9.22 -0.23 16.89
C PHE A 121 9.09 -1.47 17.77
N ILE A 122 9.19 -1.32 19.09
CA ILE A 122 8.99 -2.43 20.04
C ILE A 122 7.56 -2.98 19.94
N LYS A 123 6.55 -2.11 19.89
CA LYS A 123 5.13 -2.51 19.71
C LYS A 123 4.91 -3.26 18.39
N CYS A 124 5.51 -2.78 17.29
CA CYS A 124 5.46 -3.46 15.99
C CYS A 124 6.13 -4.84 16.04
N ALA A 125 7.32 -4.95 16.66
CA ALA A 125 8.02 -6.21 16.82
C ALA A 125 7.23 -7.22 17.66
N ALA A 126 6.64 -6.76 18.77
CA ALA A 126 5.77 -7.57 19.62
C ALA A 126 4.54 -8.07 18.84
N LEU A 127 3.88 -7.19 18.07
CA LEU A 127 2.72 -7.58 17.24
C LEU A 127 3.10 -8.64 16.20
N ASN A 128 4.21 -8.46 15.50
CA ASN A 128 4.70 -9.42 14.50
C ASN A 128 4.93 -10.79 15.15
N ARG A 129 5.51 -10.82 16.36
CA ARG A 129 5.73 -12.07 17.10
C ARG A 129 4.41 -12.74 17.52
N MET A 130 3.43 -11.96 17.98
CA MET A 130 2.09 -12.45 18.30
C MET A 130 1.40 -13.04 17.07
N ILE A 131 1.50 -12.39 15.90
CA ILE A 131 0.92 -12.90 14.65
C ILE A 131 1.55 -14.24 14.26
N GLN A 132 2.86 -14.42 14.46
CA GLN A 132 3.53 -15.67 14.12
C GLN A 132 3.16 -16.84 15.05
N ILE A 133 2.91 -16.58 16.33
CA ILE A 133 2.65 -17.64 17.32
C ILE A 133 1.15 -17.92 17.48
N ALA A 134 0.33 -16.87 17.52
CA ALA A 134 -1.05 -16.94 17.99
C ALA A 134 -2.09 -16.80 16.87
N LYS A 135 -1.68 -16.77 15.59
CA LYS A 135 -2.62 -16.67 14.47
C LYS A 135 -3.43 -17.97 14.39
N PRO A 136 -4.76 -17.92 14.55
CA PRO A 136 -5.60 -19.10 14.41
C PRO A 136 -5.72 -19.50 12.94
N ASP A 137 -5.73 -20.81 12.69
CA ASP A 137 -6.04 -21.36 11.38
C ASP A 137 -7.52 -21.16 11.08
N SER A 138 -7.80 -20.35 10.06
CA SER A 138 -9.17 -20.07 9.59
C SER A 138 -9.39 -20.83 8.30
N TYR A 139 -10.41 -21.68 8.27
CA TYR A 139 -10.81 -22.44 7.07
C TYR A 139 -12.26 -22.12 6.71
N GLU A 140 -12.54 -22.12 5.42
CA GLU A 140 -13.88 -21.96 4.90
C GLU A 140 -14.69 -23.24 5.19
N VAL A 141 -15.74 -23.11 5.99
CA VAL A 141 -16.71 -24.19 6.19
C VAL A 141 -17.79 -24.02 5.12
N LYS A 142 -17.86 -24.95 4.17
CA LYS A 142 -18.97 -25.01 3.23
C LYS A 142 -20.24 -25.36 4.01
N ALA A 143 -21.23 -24.47 3.94
CA ALA A 143 -22.57 -24.72 4.44
C ALA A 143 -23.29 -25.77 3.58
#